data_AF-A0A8T5JVW7-F1
#
_entry.id   AF-A0A8T5JVW7-F1
#
_cell.length_a   1.000
_cell.length_b   1.000
_cell.length_c   1.000
_cell.angle_alpha   90.00
_cell.angle_beta   90.00
_cell.angle_gamma   90.00
#
_symmetry.space_group_name_H-M   'P 1'
#
loop_
_entity.id
_entity.type
_entity.pdbx_description
1 polymer ?
#
loop_
_entity_poly.entity_id
_entity_poly.type
_entity_poly.pdbx_seq_one_letter_code
_entity_poly.pdbx_strand_id
1 'polypeptide(L)'
;MSAPASSHAYGIGVIALIIGMGAVIVFYTSFWLPESLEKPSVDIHILEPTENFLISIAEGAATEGNPSYVPNSPKITLTIDNHVIWMNDDV
;
A
#
# COMPACT_ATOMS: atom_id res chain seq x y z
N MET A 1 -42.07 55.46 -2.10
CA MET A 1 -40.78 54.75 -1.92
C MET A 1 -41.09 53.26 -1.82
N SER A 2 -40.66 52.47 -2.79
CA SER A 2 -40.83 51.01 -2.79
C SER A 2 -39.71 50.37 -1.95
N ALA A 3 -40.08 49.59 -0.94
CA ALA A 3 -39.10 48.82 -0.17
C ALA A 3 -38.54 47.67 -1.04
N PRO A 4 -37.25 47.32 -0.94
CA PRO A 4 -36.71 46.17 -1.65
C PRO A 4 -37.35 44.89 -1.10
N ALA A 5 -37.90 44.05 -1.98
CA ALA A 5 -38.41 42.74 -1.59
C ALA A 5 -37.24 41.79 -1.30
N SER A 6 -37.21 41.21 -0.11
CA SER A 6 -36.22 40.18 0.26
C SER A 6 -36.46 38.91 -0.56
N SER A 7 -35.48 38.49 -1.36
CA SER A 7 -35.57 37.23 -2.11
C SER A 7 -35.02 36.07 -1.28
N HIS A 8 -35.88 35.11 -0.96
CA HIS A 8 -35.48 33.86 -0.28
C HIS A 8 -34.49 33.02 -1.10
N ALA A 9 -34.39 33.27 -2.42
CA ALA A 9 -33.51 32.54 -3.32
C ALA A 9 -32.04 32.60 -2.91
N TYR A 10 -31.58 33.74 -2.35
CA TYR A 10 -30.21 33.86 -1.86
C TYR A 10 -29.96 32.91 -0.67
N GLY A 11 -30.86 32.90 0.32
CA GLY A 11 -30.74 32.01 1.48
C GLY A 11 -30.81 30.53 1.09
N ILE A 12 -31.72 30.18 0.17
CA ILE A 12 -31.84 28.82 -0.37
C ILE A 12 -30.55 28.40 -1.09
N GLY A 13 -29.97 29.29 -1.91
CA GLY A 13 -28.72 29.01 -2.61
C GLY A 13 -27.54 28.76 -1.66
N VAL A 14 -27.42 29.56 -0.60
CA VAL A 14 -26.37 29.37 0.42
C VAL A 14 -26.57 28.05 1.17
N ILE A 15 -27.80 27.70 1.55
CA ILE A 15 -28.10 26.43 2.22
C ILE A 15 -27.77 25.25 1.31
N ALA A 16 -28.19 25.30 0.05
CA ALA A 16 -27.90 24.25 -0.93
C ALA A 16 -26.39 24.05 -1.12
N LEU A 17 -25.61 25.13 -1.16
CA LEU A 17 -24.14 25.06 -1.24
C LEU A 17 -23.54 24.40 0.01
N ILE A 18 -23.98 24.80 1.21
CA ILE A 18 -23.48 24.23 2.47
C ILE A 18 -23.77 22.73 2.53
N ILE A 19 -24.98 22.31 2.17
CA ILE A 19 -25.36 20.90 2.15
C ILE A 19 -24.54 20.14 1.11
N GLY A 20 -24.38 20.69 -0.10
CA GLY A 20 -23.60 20.07 -1.16
C GLY A 20 -22.13 19.89 -0.76
N MET A 21 -21.48 20.93 -0.24
CA MET A 21 -20.11 20.85 0.26
C MET A 21 -20.00 19.88 1.44
N GLY A 22 -20.95 19.91 2.38
CA GLY A 22 -20.98 19.01 3.52
C GLY A 22 -21.07 17.54 3.10
N ALA A 23 -21.96 17.22 2.15
CA ALA A 23 -22.10 15.87 1.61
C ALA A 23 -20.81 15.39 0.93
N VAL A 24 -20.16 16.25 0.13
CA VAL A 24 -18.89 15.93 -0.53
C VAL A 24 -17.78 15.68 0.50
N ILE A 25 -17.65 16.56 1.50
CA ILE A 25 -16.62 16.42 2.54
C ILE A 25 -16.84 15.13 3.32
N VAL A 26 -18.06 14.86 3.79
CA VAL A 26 -18.39 13.64 4.55
C VAL A 26 -18.12 12.40 3.72
N PHE A 27 -18.53 12.39 2.44
CA PHE A 27 -18.24 11.27 1.54
C PHE A 27 -16.73 11.05 1.40
N TYR A 28 -15.99 12.13 1.12
CA TYR A 28 -14.56 12.09 0.89
C TYR A 28 -13.80 11.59 2.13
N THR A 29 -14.12 12.11 3.32
CA THR A 29 -13.39 11.77 4.55
C THR A 29 -13.82 10.46 5.18
N SER A 30 -15.08 10.06 5.03
CA SER A 30 -15.62 8.88 5.73
C SER A 30 -15.61 7.61 4.88
N PHE A 31 -15.56 7.72 3.56
CA PHE A 31 -15.63 6.57 2.66
C PHE A 31 -14.43 6.51 1.72
N TRP A 32 -14.20 7.56 0.92
CA TRP A 32 -13.16 7.51 -0.12
C TRP A 32 -11.73 7.47 0.44
N LEU A 33 -11.41 8.35 1.40
CA LEU A 33 -10.07 8.39 2.01
C LEU A 33 -9.72 7.09 2.75
N PRO A 34 -10.59 6.54 3.63
CA PRO A 34 -10.31 5.28 4.30
C PRO A 34 -10.07 4.11 3.35
N GLU A 35 -10.90 3.96 2.31
CA GLU A 35 -10.74 2.90 1.30
C GLU A 35 -9.46 3.08 0.49
N SER A 36 -9.15 4.30 0.06
CA SER A 36 -7.94 4.58 -0.74
C SER A 36 -6.64 4.42 0.04
N LEU A 37 -6.69 4.57 1.37
CA LEU A 37 -5.56 4.42 2.28
C LEU A 37 -5.55 3.07 2.99
N GLU A 38 -6.50 2.19 2.69
CA GLU A 38 -6.53 0.85 3.25
C GLU A 38 -5.27 0.12 2.82
N LYS A 39 -4.56 -0.46 3.80
CA LYS A 39 -3.36 -1.23 3.49
C LYS A 39 -3.79 -2.43 2.65
N PRO A 40 -3.09 -2.74 1.55
CA PRO A 40 -3.36 -3.95 0.80
C PRO A 40 -3.33 -5.16 1.74
N SER A 41 -4.46 -5.85 1.85
CA SER A 41 -4.53 -7.12 2.56
C SER A 41 -3.99 -8.21 1.64
N VAL A 42 -3.02 -8.98 2.12
CA VAL A 42 -2.45 -10.13 1.42
C VAL A 42 -2.83 -11.41 2.14
N ASP A 43 -2.75 -12.54 1.45
CA ASP A 43 -3.01 -13.85 2.05
C ASP A 43 -2.06 -14.12 3.23
N ILE A 44 -2.54 -14.78 4.28
CA ILE A 44 -1.73 -15.08 5.47
C ILE A 44 -0.49 -15.90 5.11
N HIS A 45 -0.55 -16.78 4.11
CA HIS A 45 0.60 -17.57 3.66
C HIS A 45 1.68 -16.72 2.97
N ILE A 46 1.37 -15.48 2.56
CA ILE A 46 2.39 -14.54 2.08
C ILE A 46 3.14 -13.93 3.27
N LEU A 47 2.46 -13.69 4.39
CA LEU A 47 3.06 -13.16 5.62
C LEU A 47 3.82 -14.24 6.38
N GLU A 48 3.28 -15.46 6.36
CA GLU A 48 3.77 -16.65 7.04
C GLU A 48 3.88 -17.81 6.03
N PRO A 49 4.94 -17.83 5.20
CA PRO A 49 5.10 -18.85 4.18
C PRO A 49 5.38 -20.22 4.79
N THR A 50 5.04 -21.26 4.03
CA THR A 50 5.18 -22.65 4.48
C THR A 50 6.66 -23.04 4.64
N GLU A 51 7.52 -22.47 3.80
CA GLU A 51 8.95 -22.74 3.74
C GLU A 51 9.75 -21.43 3.70
N ASN A 52 11.03 -21.54 4.06
CA ASN A 52 11.98 -20.45 3.90
C ASN A 52 12.89 -20.75 2.71
N PHE A 53 13.24 -19.74 1.94
CA PHE A 53 14.20 -19.86 0.86
C PHE A 53 15.58 -19.37 1.32
N LEU A 54 16.59 -20.23 1.30
CA LEU A 54 17.94 -19.85 1.72
C LEU A 54 18.80 -19.47 0.50
N ILE A 55 19.46 -18.32 0.59
CA ILE A 55 20.51 -17.91 -0.35
C ILE A 55 21.81 -17.82 0.44
N SER A 56 22.78 -18.65 0.04
CA SER A 56 24.11 -18.67 0.63
C SER A 56 25.05 -17.74 -0.14
N ILE A 57 25.83 -16.93 0.58
CA ILE A 57 27.02 -16.27 0.05
C ILE A 57 28.12 -17.33 0.02
N ALA A 58 28.56 -17.68 -1.17
CA ALA A 58 29.42 -18.85 -1.34
C ALA A 58 30.84 -18.60 -0.80
N GLU A 59 31.53 -19.68 -0.47
CA GLU A 59 32.94 -19.64 -0.08
C GLU A 59 33.81 -19.04 -1.19
N GLY A 60 34.66 -18.09 -0.81
CA GLY A 60 35.52 -17.36 -1.72
C GLY A 60 34.76 -16.35 -2.60
N ALA A 61 33.52 -15.98 -2.24
CA ALA A 61 32.73 -14.97 -2.96
C ALA A 61 33.43 -13.59 -3.02
N ALA A 62 34.31 -13.30 -2.07
CA ALA A 62 35.17 -12.12 -2.10
C ALA A 62 36.27 -12.15 -3.19
N THR A 63 36.55 -13.30 -3.80
CA THR A 63 37.56 -13.47 -4.85
C THR A 63 36.94 -13.40 -6.24
N GLU A 64 37.52 -12.59 -7.12
CA GLU A 64 37.05 -12.42 -8.49
C GLU A 64 37.11 -13.75 -9.27
N GLY A 65 35.99 -14.13 -9.89
CA GLY A 65 35.86 -15.38 -10.66
C GLY A 65 35.14 -16.52 -9.93
N ASN A 66 34.92 -16.41 -8.62
CA ASN A 66 34.14 -17.39 -7.85
C ASN A 66 32.62 -17.07 -7.88
N PRO A 67 31.75 -18.08 -7.71
CA PRO A 67 30.32 -17.85 -7.60
C PRO A 67 30.02 -17.01 -6.35
N SER A 68 29.29 -15.90 -6.50
CA SER A 68 29.00 -15.02 -5.34
C SER A 68 27.87 -15.56 -4.46
N TYR A 69 26.81 -16.12 -5.08
CA TYR A 69 25.60 -16.54 -4.38
C TYR A 69 25.11 -17.90 -4.88
N VAL A 70 24.60 -18.72 -3.96
CA VAL A 70 24.02 -20.03 -4.26
C VAL A 70 22.61 -20.08 -3.65
N PRO A 71 21.55 -20.12 -4.48
CA PRO A 71 21.56 -19.98 -5.95
C PRO A 71 21.72 -18.52 -6.42
N ASN A 72 22.32 -18.32 -7.61
CA ASN A 72 22.61 -16.98 -8.18
C ASN A 72 21.43 -16.33 -8.93
N SER A 73 20.32 -17.06 -9.10
CA SER A 73 19.10 -16.53 -9.73
C SER A 73 17.87 -17.30 -9.22
N PRO A 74 17.53 -17.17 -7.93
CA PRO A 74 16.40 -17.88 -7.37
C PRO A 74 15.09 -17.39 -7.95
N LYS A 75 14.18 -18.33 -8.19
CA LYS A 75 12.78 -18.04 -8.45
C LYS A 75 12.01 -18.37 -7.19
N ILE A 76 11.41 -17.34 -6.61
CA ILE A 76 10.64 -17.43 -5.38
C ILE A 76 9.16 -17.42 -5.74
N THR A 77 8.38 -18.26 -5.07
CA THR A 77 6.94 -18.39 -5.22
C THR A 77 6.24 -17.82 -3.98
N LEU A 78 5.37 -16.83 -4.20
CA LEU A 78 4.50 -16.32 -3.15
C LEU A 78 3.71 -17.47 -2.51
N THR A 79 3.47 -17.37 -1.21
CA THR A 79 2.80 -18.37 -0.32
C THR A 79 3.61 -19.61 0.03
N ILE A 80 4.71 -19.89 -0.69
CA ILE A 80 5.51 -21.09 -0.49
C ILE A 80 6.83 -20.76 0.21
N ASP A 81 7.69 -19.98 -0.45
CA ASP A 81 9.09 -19.78 -0.04
C ASP A 81 9.49 -18.30 -0.06
N ASN A 82 8.50 -17.39 0.00
CA ASN A 82 8.74 -15.95 -0.09
C ASN A 82 9.39 -15.30 1.13
N HIS A 83 9.80 -16.09 2.12
CA HIS A 83 10.65 -15.64 3.21
C HIS A 83 12.10 -16.04 2.90
N VAL A 84 12.88 -15.08 2.42
CA VAL A 84 14.26 -15.30 1.97
C VAL A 84 15.25 -15.02 3.10
N ILE A 85 16.10 -15.99 3.39
CA ILE A 85 17.17 -15.90 4.39
C ILE A 85 18.51 -15.87 3.67
N TRP A 86 19.30 -14.83 3.91
CA TRP A 86 20.67 -14.74 3.43
C TRP A 86 21.62 -15.26 4.49
N MET A 87 22.43 -16.25 4.14
CA MET A 87 23.42 -16.86 5.03
C MET A 87 24.81 -16.63 4.47
N ASN A 88 25.74 -16.18 5.31
CA ASN A 88 27.13 -16.01 4.90
C ASN A 88 27.92 -17.27 5.23
N ASP A 89 28.24 -18.06 4.19
CA ASP A 89 29.10 -19.24 4.31
C ASP A 89 30.52 -18.95 3.78
N ASP A 90 30.85 -17.69 3.51
CA ASP A 90 32.20 -17.24 3.15
C ASP A 90 33.08 -17.18 4.41
N VAL A 91 34.05 -18.11 4.50
CA VAL A 91 34.98 -18.30 5.63
C VAL A 91 36.38 -17.79 5.30
#